data_AF-O34904-F1
#
_entry.id   AF-O34904-F1
#
_cell.length_a   1.000
_cell.length_b   1.000
_cell.length_c   1.000
_cell.angle_alpha   90.00
_cell.angle_beta   90.00
_cell.angle_gamma   90.00
#
_symmetry.space_group_name_H-M   'P 1'
#
loop_
_entity.id
_entity.type
_entity.pdbx_description
1 polymer ?
#
loop_
_entity_poly.entity_id
_entity_poly.type
_entity_poly.pdbx_seq_one_letter_code
_entity_poly.pdbx_strand_id
1 'polypeptide(L)' 'MADVLRRAINQKKQFLKTKLLLSEFYQGRGEQLADYTLSELEKEYKSLQKMKKEI' A
#
# COMPACT_ATOMS: atom_id res chain seq x y z
N MET A 1 -6.84 14.36 19.35
CA MET A 1 -6.77 14.47 17.87
C MET A 1 -5.66 13.63 17.26
N ALA A 2 -4.43 13.66 17.81
CA ALA A 2 -3.28 12.93 17.27
C ALA A 2 -3.51 11.41 17.09
N ASP A 3 -4.19 10.77 18.05
CA ASP A 3 -4.47 9.33 17.97
C ASP A 3 -5.37 8.95 16.79
N VAL A 4 -6.34 9.80 16.45
CA VAL A 4 -7.26 9.58 15.32
C VAL A 4 -6.49 9.65 14.00
N LEU A 5 -5.61 10.66 13.85
CA LEU A 5 -4.76 10.78 12.67
C LEU A 5 -3.79 9.61 12.55
N ARG A 6 -3.15 9.20 13.64
CA ARG A 6 -2.26 8.03 13.67
C ARG A 6 -2.99 6.75 13.29
N ARG A 7 -4.21 6.55 13.82
CA ARG A 7 -5.06 5.40 13.44
C ARG A 7 -5.45 5.45 11.97
N ALA A 8 -5.86 6.60 11.44
CA ALA A 8 -6.21 6.77 10.03
C ALA A 8 -5.02 6.47 9.11
N ILE A 9 -3.83 7.00 9.43
CA ILE A 9 -2.58 6.71 8.71
C ILE A 9 -2.27 5.20 8.74
N ASN A 10 -2.36 4.58 9.92
CA ASN A 10 -2.09 3.15 10.05
C ASN A 10 -3.10 2.30 9.29
N GLN A 11 -4.39 2.63 9.36
CA GLN A 11 -5.44 1.97 8.57
C GLN A 11 -5.17 2.11 7.08
N LYS A 12 -4.78 3.30 6.62
CA LYS A 12 -4.44 3.55 5.21
C LYS A 12 -3.23 2.72 4.78
N LYS A 13 -2.16 2.69 5.59
CA LYS A 13 -0.97 1.86 5.32
C LYS A 13 -1.35 0.39 5.21
N GLN A 14 -2.11 -0.14 6.17
CA GLN A 14 -2.54 -1.55 6.15
C GLN A 14 -3.39 -1.86 4.92
N PHE A 15 -4.35 -0.99 4.59
CA PHE A 15 -5.16 -1.13 3.38
C PHE A 15 -4.31 -1.22 2.11
N LEU A 16 -3.32 -0.34 1.95
CA LEU A 16 -2.44 -0.34 0.79
C LEU A 16 -1.55 -1.59 0.76
N LYS A 17 -0.95 -1.97 1.89
CA LYS A 17 -0.14 -3.20 2.00
C LYS A 17 -0.95 -4.43 1.62
N THR A 18 -2.17 -4.58 2.13
CA THR A 18 -3.04 -5.70 1.76
C THR A 18 -3.38 -5.69 0.28
N LYS A 19 -3.70 -4.53 -0.31
CA LYS A 19 -4.00 -4.45 -1.75
C LYS A 19 -2.80 -4.78 -2.63
N LEU A 20 -1.60 -4.36 -2.22
CA LEU A 20 -0.35 -4.70 -2.91
C LEU A 20 -0.02 -6.18 -2.74
N LEU A 21 -0.08 -6.74 -1.53
CA LEU A 21 0.14 -8.17 -1.28
C LEU A 21 -0.81 -9.09 -2.04
N LEU A 22 -2.07 -8.68 -2.19
CA LEU A 22 -3.06 -9.39 -3.01
C LEU A 22 -2.80 -9.27 -4.51
N SER A 23 -1.88 -8.42 -4.92
CA SER A 23 -1.43 -8.37 -6.30
C SER A 23 -0.25 -9.32 -6.51
N GLU A 24 -0.31 -10.05 -7.62
CA GLU A 24 0.77 -10.95 -8.05
C GLU A 24 2.13 -10.23 -8.15
N PHE A 25 2.12 -8.92 -8.40
CA PHE A 25 3.33 -8.08 -8.47
C PHE A 25 4.16 -8.09 -7.17
N TYR A 26 3.51 -8.19 -6.02
CA TYR A 26 4.14 -8.11 -4.69
C TYR A 26 4.02 -9.41 -3.89
N GLN A 27 3.56 -10.49 -4.50
CA GLN A 27 3.55 -11.81 -3.87
C GLN A 27 5.00 -12.21 -3.53
N GLY A 28 5.30 -12.39 -2.23
CA GLY A 28 6.66 -12.65 -1.74
C GLY A 28 7.51 -11.40 -1.45
N ARG A 29 7.04 -10.20 -1.80
CA ARG A 29 7.70 -8.91 -1.45
C ARG A 29 7.10 -8.25 -0.21
N GLY A 30 6.45 -9.03 0.66
CA GLY A 30 5.82 -8.51 1.87
C GLY A 30 6.79 -7.83 2.84
N GLU A 31 8.02 -8.33 2.92
CA GLU A 31 9.10 -7.72 3.70
C GLU A 31 9.49 -6.34 3.14
N GLN A 32 9.59 -6.21 1.82
CA GLN A 32 9.88 -4.91 1.18
C GLN A 32 8.77 -3.89 1.46
N LEU A 33 7.50 -4.32 1.42
CA LEU A 33 6.37 -3.47 1.77
C LEU A 33 6.34 -3.10 3.27
N ALA A 34 7.05 -3.84 4.13
CA ALA A 34 7.13 -3.54 5.56
C ALA A 34 7.81 -2.19 5.80
N ASP A 35 8.93 -1.96 5.11
CA ASP A 35 9.80 -0.79 5.22
C ASP A 35 9.25 0.46 4.51
N TYR A 36 8.27 0.29 3.62
CA TYR A 36 7.75 1.40 2.83
C TYR A 36 7.01 2.42 3.69
N THR A 37 7.32 3.69 3.43
CA THR A 37 6.57 4.84 3.91
C THR A 37 5.16 4.87 3.32
N LEU A 38 4.26 5.66 3.90
CA LEU A 38 2.89 5.80 3.37
C LEU A 38 2.91 6.29 1.91
N SER A 39 3.75 7.29 1.62
CA SER A 39 3.88 7.88 0.28
C SER A 39 4.36 6.86 -0.77
N GLU A 40 5.30 5.98 -0.40
CA GLU A 40 5.77 4.92 -1.29
C GLU A 40 4.68 3.89 -1.56
N LEU A 41 3.96 3.43 -0.53
CA LEU A 41 2.81 2.52 -0.69
C LEU A 41 1.73 3.13 -1.59
N GLU A 42 1.46 4.43 -1.46
CA GLU A 42 0.49 5.13 -2.30
C GLU A 42 0.97 5.24 -3.76
N LYS A 43 2.26 5.48 -3.98
CA LYS A 43 2.85 5.52 -5.32
C LYS A 43 2.72 4.16 -6.00
N GLU A 44 3.09 3.09 -5.31
CA GLU A 44 2.99 1.73 -5.85
C GLU A 44 1.55 1.31 -6.11
N TYR A 45 0.66 1.62 -5.19
CA TYR A 45 -0.76 1.34 -5.38
C TYR A 45 -1.34 2.12 -6.57
N LYS A 46 -0.95 3.39 -6.77
CA LYS A 46 -1.34 4.16 -7.96
C LYS A 46 -0.78 3.55 -9.24
N SER A 47 0.48 3.12 -9.24
CA SER A 47 1.09 2.42 -10.39
C SER A 47 0.32 1.15 -10.72
N LEU A 48 -0.01 0.35 -9.71
CA LEU A 48 -0.81 -0.86 -9.86
C LEU A 48 -2.22 -0.57 -10.39
N GLN A 49 -2.87 0.50 -9.92
CA GLN A 49 -4.17 0.93 -10.44
C GLN A 49 -4.10 1.40 -11.90
N LYS A 50 -3.00 2.03 -12.32
CA LYS A 50 -2.80 2.39 -13.74
C LYS A 50 -2.66 1.13 -14.59
N MET A 51 -1.81 0.19 -14.19
CA MET A 51 -1.64 -1.08 -14.89
C MET A 51 -2.95 -1.87 -15.00
N LYS A 52 -3.76 -1.91 -13.94
CA LYS A 52 -5.09 -2.55 -13.96
C LYS A 52 -6.13 -1.84 -14.83
N LYS A 53 -5.94 -0.57 -15.17
CA LYS A 53 -6.84 0.16 -16.08
C LYS A 53 -6.41 0.02 -17.54
N GLU A 54 -5.15 -0.30 -17.79
CA GLU A 54 -4.59 -0.52 -19.13
C GLU A 54 -4.80 -1.96 -19.63
N ILE A 55 -5.23 -2.87 -18.75
CA ILE A 55 -5.69 -4.23 -19.08
C ILE A 55 -7.21 -4.24 -19.08
#